data_AF-A0AAE3R600-F1
#
_entry.id   AF-A0AAE3R600-F1
#
_cell.length_a   1.000
_cell.length_b   1.000
_cell.length_c   1.000
_cell.angle_alpha   90.00
_cell.angle_beta   90.00
_cell.angle_gamma   90.00
#
_symmetry.space_group_name_H-M   'P 1'
#
loop_
_entity.id
_entity.type
_entity.pdbx_description
1 polymer ?
#
loop_
_entity_poly.entity_id
_entity_poly.type
_entity_poly.pdbx_seq_one_letter_code
_entity_poly.pdbx_strand_id
1 'polypeptide(L)'
;MSKKEIRQQFRNSVFKRDNFTCQVCHTQQPEELLDAHHITDRNEMPNGGYVAENGITVCKGSCHMKVEKFHISEGKEWEPNLHPDDLYKRIGSNKELAIQKSEAL
;
A
#
# COMPACT_ATOMS: atom_id res chain seq x y z
N MET A 1 -1.11 -21.74 -0.51
CA MET A 1 0.05 -20.92 -0.06
C MET A 1 -0.10 -20.61 1.42
N SER A 2 1.00 -20.54 2.15
CA SER A 2 1.02 -20.12 3.55
C SER A 2 0.78 -18.60 3.67
N LYS A 3 0.30 -18.14 4.84
CA LYS A 3 0.17 -16.70 5.16
C LYS A 3 1.49 -15.93 5.04
N LYS A 4 2.63 -16.61 5.24
CA LYS A 4 3.96 -16.00 5.08
C LYS A 4 4.26 -15.75 3.60
N GLU A 5 3.98 -16.72 2.74
CA GLU A 5 4.19 -16.60 1.29
C GLU A 5 3.30 -15.53 0.67
N ILE A 6 2.02 -15.46 1.06
CA ILE A 6 1.08 -14.43 0.57
C ILE A 6 1.60 -13.03 0.88
N ARG A 7 2.01 -12.77 2.13
CA ARG A 7 2.56 -11.47 2.53
C ARG A 7 3.86 -11.13 1.81
N GLN A 8 4.71 -12.12 1.56
CA GLN A 8 5.94 -11.91 0.81
C GLN A 8 5.66 -11.58 -0.67
N GLN A 9 4.72 -12.29 -1.30
CA GLN A 9 4.31 -12.03 -2.68
C GLN A 9 3.68 -10.65 -2.83
N PHE A 10 2.79 -10.26 -1.91
CA PHE A 10 2.23 -8.90 -1.83
C PHE A 10 3.35 -7.85 -1.80
N ARG A 11 4.24 -7.93 -0.80
CA ARG A 11 5.38 -7.00 -0.67
C ARG A 11 6.21 -6.93 -1.94
N ASN A 12 6.60 -8.08 -2.49
CA ASN A 12 7.43 -8.14 -3.69
C ASN A 12 6.73 -7.54 -4.91
N SER A 13 5.43 -7.78 -5.06
CA SER A 13 4.64 -7.26 -6.18
C SER A 13 4.51 -5.73 -6.13
N VAL A 14 4.29 -5.18 -4.94
CA VAL A 14 4.21 -3.74 -4.68
C VAL A 14 5.56 -3.07 -4.95
N PHE A 15 6.64 -3.60 -4.38
CA PHE A 15 7.98 -3.05 -4.58
C PHE A 15 8.44 -3.12 -6.03
N LYS A 16 8.13 -4.22 -6.71
CA LYS A 16 8.45 -4.38 -8.13
C LYS A 16 7.71 -3.38 -9.01
N ARG A 17 6.39 -3.17 -8.78
CA ARG A 17 5.61 -2.16 -9.52
C ARG A 17 6.21 -0.77 -9.35
N ASP A 18 6.56 -0.44 -8.11
CA ASP A 18 7.07 0.89 -7.74
C ASP A 18 8.57 1.06 -8.00
N ASN A 19 9.23 0.06 -8.61
CA ASN A 19 10.66 0.03 -8.85
C ASN A 19 11.48 0.39 -7.60
N PHE A 20 11.12 -0.20 -6.45
CA PHE A 20 11.76 0.02 -5.15
C PHE A 20 11.88 1.52 -4.77
N THR A 21 10.92 2.32 -5.22
CA THR A 21 10.89 3.78 -5.03
C THR A 21 9.68 4.14 -4.18
N CYS A 22 9.89 4.94 -3.13
CA CYS A 22 8.80 5.46 -2.32
C CYS A 22 7.90 6.36 -3.16
N GLN A 23 6.59 6.06 -3.20
CA GLN A 23 5.62 6.79 -4.03
C GLN A 23 5.15 8.12 -3.41
N VAL A 24 5.65 8.44 -2.20
CA VAL A 24 5.36 9.70 -1.49
C VAL A 24 6.49 10.71 -1.66
N CYS A 25 7.73 10.34 -1.34
CA CYS A 25 8.88 11.23 -1.44
C CYS A 25 9.73 11.02 -2.69
N HIS A 26 9.40 10.03 -3.52
CA HIS A 26 10.09 9.72 -4.79
C HIS A 26 11.57 9.39 -4.65
N THR A 27 11.99 8.93 -3.47
CA THR A 27 13.37 8.45 -3.24
C THR A 27 13.42 6.93 -3.33
N GLN A 28 14.43 6.42 -4.03
CA GLN A 28 14.83 5.02 -3.93
C GLN A 28 15.52 4.79 -2.58
N GLN A 29 15.27 3.63 -1.98
CA GLN A 29 15.86 3.22 -0.73
C GLN A 29 16.21 1.74 -0.79
N PRO A 30 17.19 1.28 0.00
CA PRO A 30 17.36 -0.15 0.27
C PRO A 30 16.04 -0.80 0.69
N GLU A 31 15.79 -2.03 0.24
CA GLU A 31 14.51 -2.72 0.43
C GLU A 31 14.14 -2.86 1.92
N GLU A 32 15.12 -3.02 2.80
CA GLU A 32 14.94 -3.10 4.24
C GLU A 32 14.37 -1.81 4.86
N LEU A 33 14.53 -0.67 4.18
CA LEU A 33 14.00 0.64 4.59
C LEU A 33 12.65 0.97 3.93
N LEU A 34 12.16 0.11 3.04
CA LEU A 34 10.86 0.24 2.39
C LEU A 34 9.81 -0.63 3.10
N ASP A 35 8.56 -0.20 2.99
CA ASP A 35 7.41 -0.99 3.41
C ASP A 35 6.28 -0.95 2.38
N ALA A 36 5.54 -2.05 2.30
CA ALA A 36 4.37 -2.19 1.44
C ALA A 36 3.13 -1.87 2.29
N HIS A 37 2.72 -0.62 2.26
CA HIS A 37 1.57 -0.13 3.00
C HIS A 37 0.27 -0.49 2.28
N HIS A 38 -0.75 -0.94 3.01
CA HIS A 38 -2.08 -1.17 2.44
C HIS A 38 -2.84 0.16 2.36
N ILE A 39 -3.31 0.53 1.18
CA ILE A 39 -4.04 1.78 0.96
C ILE A 39 -5.43 1.71 1.60
N THR A 40 -6.15 0.60 1.43
CA THR A 40 -7.35 0.26 2.22
C THR A 40 -7.00 -0.82 3.23
N ASP A 41 -7.48 -0.67 4.47
CA ASP A 41 -7.15 -1.59 5.54
C ASP A 41 -7.51 -3.04 5.16
N ARG A 42 -6.62 -3.97 5.52
CA ARG A 42 -6.77 -5.39 5.20
C ARG A 42 -8.09 -6.00 5.70
N ASN A 43 -8.66 -5.49 6.79
CA ASN A 43 -9.92 -5.98 7.35
C ASN A 43 -11.13 -5.49 6.55
N GLU A 44 -10.98 -4.45 5.72
CA GLU A 44 -12.01 -3.92 4.84
C GLU A 44 -11.94 -4.50 3.43
N MET A 45 -10.95 -5.35 3.15
CA MET A 45 -10.69 -5.93 1.83
C MET A 45 -10.95 -7.44 1.82
N PRO A 46 -11.61 -7.97 0.76
CA PRO A 46 -11.75 -9.42 0.58
C PRO A 46 -10.40 -10.12 0.66
N ASN A 47 -10.30 -11.28 1.29
CA ASN A 47 -9.03 -12.04 1.41
C ASN A 47 -7.83 -11.24 1.97
N GLY A 48 -8.07 -10.12 2.68
CA GLY A 48 -7.03 -9.33 3.31
C GLY A 48 -6.37 -8.28 2.43
N GLY A 49 -6.77 -8.11 1.17
CA GLY A 49 -6.23 -7.03 0.33
C GLY A 49 -4.78 -7.20 -0.09
N TYR A 50 -4.23 -8.42 -0.07
CA TYR A 50 -2.82 -8.72 -0.38
C TYR A 50 -2.50 -8.70 -1.89
N VAL A 51 -3.00 -7.68 -2.59
CA VAL A 51 -2.83 -7.44 -4.03
C VAL A 51 -2.05 -6.16 -4.27
N ALA A 52 -1.25 -6.11 -5.34
CA ALA A 52 -0.45 -4.93 -5.67
C ALA A 52 -1.33 -3.68 -5.81
N GLU A 53 -2.54 -3.83 -6.33
CA GLU A 53 -3.53 -2.78 -6.55
C GLU A 53 -4.00 -2.11 -5.26
N ASN A 54 -3.83 -2.74 -4.09
CA ASN A 54 -4.09 -2.18 -2.76
C ASN A 54 -2.81 -1.79 -1.99
N GLY A 55 -1.63 -2.01 -2.57
CA GLY A 55 -0.36 -1.77 -1.89
C GLY A 55 0.40 -0.59 -2.48
N ILE A 56 1.09 0.18 -1.65
CA ILE A 56 1.97 1.28 -2.05
C ILE A 56 3.33 1.20 -1.34
N THR A 57 4.41 1.40 -2.09
CA THR A 57 5.76 1.45 -1.54
C THR A 57 6.00 2.78 -0.84
N VAL A 58 6.37 2.73 0.43
CA VAL A 58 6.70 3.91 1.24
C VAL A 58 7.97 3.69 2.07
N CYS A 59 8.74 4.75 2.34
CA CYS A 59 9.85 4.68 3.28
C CYS A 59 9.33 4.48 4.71
N LYS A 60 9.91 3.52 5.45
CA LYS A 60 9.59 3.27 6.87
C LYS A 60 9.77 4.49 7.76
N GLY A 61 10.86 5.24 7.56
CA GLY A 61 11.24 6.33 8.47
C GLY A 61 10.44 7.62 8.32
N SER A 62 10.08 8.01 7.09
CA SER A 62 9.58 9.37 6.81
C SER A 62 8.18 9.44 6.20
N CYS A 63 7.72 8.37 5.55
CA CYS A 63 6.49 8.39 4.75
C CYS A 63 5.43 7.41 5.26
N HIS A 64 5.83 6.25 5.79
CA HIS A 64 4.89 5.24 6.28
C HIS A 64 3.89 5.82 7.28
N MET A 65 4.36 6.50 8.32
CA MET A 65 3.45 7.08 9.32
C MET A 65 2.55 8.19 8.78
N LYS A 66 2.93 8.84 7.67
CA LYS A 66 2.11 9.88 7.04
C LYS A 66 0.91 9.29 6.31
N VAL A 67 1.10 8.16 5.63
CA VAL A 67 0.00 7.44 4.97
C VAL A 67 -0.84 6.65 5.99
N GLU A 68 -0.20 6.14 7.05
CA GLU A 68 -0.87 5.44 8.16
C GLU A 68 -1.82 6.36 8.96
N LYS A 69 -1.60 7.69 8.92
CA LYS A 69 -2.40 8.69 9.64
C LYS A 69 -3.91 8.54 9.38
N PHE A 70 -4.30 8.18 8.15
CA PHE A 70 -5.68 7.92 7.80
C PHE A 70 -6.27 6.75 8.59
N HIS A 71 -5.54 5.63 8.69
CA HIS A 71 -6.03 4.44 9.39
C HIS A 71 -6.09 4.62 10.90
N ILE A 72 -5.03 5.18 11.51
CA ILE A 72 -4.98 5.38 12.97
C ILE A 72 -5.97 6.44 13.47
N SER A 73 -6.41 7.34 12.60
CA SER A 73 -7.43 8.35 12.90
C SER A 73 -8.85 7.90 12.52
N GLU A 74 -9.04 6.66 12.05
CA GLU A 74 -10.32 6.14 11.56
C GLU A 74 -10.92 7.01 10.44
N GLY A 75 -10.06 7.44 9.51
CA GLY A 75 -10.45 8.26 8.35
C GLY A 75 -10.71 9.74 8.65
N LYS A 76 -10.35 10.22 9.84
CA LYS A 76 -10.59 11.62 10.27
C LYS A 76 -9.46 12.58 9.88
N GLU A 77 -8.24 12.06 9.71
CA GLU A 77 -7.06 12.88 9.43
C GLU A 77 -6.19 12.26 8.34
N TRP A 78 -5.61 13.11 7.48
CA TRP A 78 -4.59 12.74 6.51
C TRP A 78 -3.68 13.93 6.22
N GLU A 79 -2.48 13.66 5.71
CA GLU A 79 -1.60 14.71 5.20
C GLU A 79 -2.05 15.14 3.79
N PRO A 80 -1.75 16.38 3.37
CA PRO A 80 -2.13 16.86 2.04
C PRO A 80 -1.67 15.92 0.91
N ASN A 81 -2.61 15.55 0.03
CA ASN A 81 -2.40 14.63 -1.11
C ASN A 81 -2.04 13.18 -0.74
N LEU A 82 -2.28 12.76 0.50
CA LEU A 82 -2.08 11.39 1.00
C LEU A 82 -3.40 10.72 1.47
N HIS A 83 -4.56 11.20 1.02
CA HIS A 83 -5.81 10.46 1.21
C HIS A 83 -5.74 9.13 0.42
N PRO A 84 -6.38 8.02 0.86
CA PRO A 84 -6.35 6.75 0.13
C PRO A 84 -6.64 6.87 -1.38
N ASP A 85 -7.59 7.72 -1.78
CA ASP A 85 -7.89 7.98 -3.20
C ASP A 85 -6.70 8.58 -3.96
N ASP A 86 -5.91 9.43 -3.32
CA ASP A 86 -4.69 9.99 -3.92
C ASP A 86 -3.61 8.93 -4.02
N LEU A 87 -3.47 8.08 -3.00
CA LEU A 87 -2.51 6.97 -3.01
C LEU A 87 -2.83 5.97 -4.11
N TYR A 88 -4.10 5.63 -4.30
CA TYR A 88 -4.55 4.79 -5.41
C TYR A 88 -4.22 5.39 -6.77
N LYS A 89 -4.50 6.70 -6.98
CA LYS A 89 -4.16 7.38 -8.23
C LYS A 89 -2.66 7.35 -8.53
N ARG A 90 -1.80 7.53 -7.51
CA ARG A 90 -0.34 7.50 -7.67
C ARG A 90 0.18 6.19 -8.25
N ILE A 91 -0.48 5.08 -7.91
CA ILE A 91 -0.08 3.74 -8.35
C ILE A 91 -0.84 3.24 -9.59
N GLY A 92 -1.66 4.11 -10.21
CA GLY A 92 -2.49 3.74 -11.35
C GLY A 92 -3.60 2.75 -11.03
N SER A 93 -4.12 2.78 -9.80
CA SER A 93 -5.16 1.87 -9.29
C SER A 93 -6.36 2.66 -8.72
N ASN A 94 -7.35 1.96 -8.18
CA ASN A 94 -8.47 2.49 -7.41
C ASN A 94 -9.03 1.38 -6.47
N LYS A 95 -9.90 1.78 -5.54
CA LYS A 95 -10.50 0.86 -4.55
C LYS A 95 -11.32 -0.27 -5.20
N GLU A 96 -12.04 0.01 -6.28
CA GLU A 96 -12.85 -0.99 -6.98
C GLU A 96 -11.98 -2.09 -7.62
N LEU A 97 -10.93 -1.71 -8.34
CA LEU A 97 -9.98 -2.65 -8.92
C LEU A 97 -9.26 -3.44 -7.83
N ALA A 98 -8.86 -2.78 -6.75
CA ALA A 98 -8.23 -3.44 -5.61
C ALA A 98 -9.16 -4.51 -5.00
N ILE A 99 -10.45 -4.22 -4.84
CA ILE A 99 -11.45 -5.18 -4.36
C ILE A 99 -11.56 -6.35 -5.33
N GLN A 100 -11.77 -6.08 -6.63
CA GLN A 100 -11.91 -7.12 -7.67
C GLN A 100 -10.69 -8.06 -7.69
N LYS A 101 -9.48 -7.51 -7.59
CA LYS A 101 -8.24 -8.29 -7.55
C LYS A 101 -8.14 -9.12 -6.29
N SER A 102 -8.57 -8.55 -5.17
CA SER A 102 -8.51 -9.23 -3.88
C SER A 102 -9.52 -10.37 -3.76
N GLU A 103 -10.69 -10.26 -4.39
CA GLU A 103 -11.66 -11.37 -4.51
C GLU A 103 -11.12 -12.54 -5.33
N ALA A 104 -10.20 -12.28 -6.27
CA ALA A 104 -9.59 -13.28 -7.14
C ALA A 104 -8.34 -13.97 -6.57
N LEU A 105 -7.92 -13.63 -5.34
CA LEU A 105 -6.83 -14.29 -4.59
C LEU A 105 -7.24 -15.63 -4.00
#